data_AF-A0A957P338-F1
#
_entry.id   AF-A0A957P338-F1
#
_cell.length_a   1.000
_cell.length_b   1.000
_cell.length_c   1.000
_cell.angle_alpha   90.00
_cell.angle_beta   90.00
_cell.angle_gamma   90.00
#
_symmetry.space_group_name_H-M   'P 1'
#
loop_
_entity.id
_entity.type
_entity.pdbx_description
1 polymer ?
#
loop_
_entity_poly.entity_id
_entity_poly.type
_entity_poly.pdbx_seq_one_letter_code
_entity_poly.pdbx_strand_id
1 'polypeptide(L)'
;AEQAIASGGAHFYGHVNVTDIEVVDGRCTGVLTDGGRIGAEQVLLATNVWASVLPAKIGLRFPILGVEHQYVITEPLAELAADKDLYVKHPIVRHQDFSGYYRQHGDAYGIGNYRHKSMLFEGGYVGA
;
A
#
# COMPACT_ATOMS: atom_id res chain seq x y z
N ALA A 1 -14.14 3.30 -4.83
CA ALA A 1 -14.30 4.67 -4.29
C ALA A 1 -15.43 5.40 -5.02
N GLU A 2 -15.35 5.56 -6.35
CA GLU A 2 -16.33 6.29 -7.17
C GLU A 2 -17.79 5.89 -6.92
N GLN A 3 -18.10 4.59 -6.93
CA GLN A 3 -19.46 4.10 -6.68
C GLN A 3 -19.99 4.50 -5.30
N ALA A 4 -19.16 4.41 -4.25
CA ALA A 4 -19.55 4.76 -2.88
C ALA A 4 -19.72 6.28 -2.69
N ILE A 5 -18.95 7.09 -3.41
CA ILE A 5 -19.13 8.56 -3.45
C ILE A 5 -20.45 8.89 -4.16
N ALA A 6 -20.67 8.32 -5.35
CA ALA A 6 -21.86 8.60 -6.17
C ALA A 6 -23.16 8.20 -5.45
N SER A 7 -23.13 7.13 -4.65
CA SER A 7 -24.27 6.69 -3.85
C SER A 7 -24.41 7.43 -2.51
N GLY A 8 -23.47 8.30 -2.14
CA GLY A 8 -23.40 8.91 -0.82
C GLY A 8 -23.12 7.91 0.32
N GLY A 9 -22.62 6.71 0.00
CA GLY A 9 -22.36 5.65 0.97
C GLY A 9 -21.07 5.85 1.77
N ALA A 10 -20.15 6.70 1.29
CA ALA A 10 -18.93 7.08 2.00
C ALA A 10 -18.39 8.42 1.52
N HIS A 11 -17.68 9.12 2.40
CA HIS A 11 -16.91 10.32 2.07
C HIS A 11 -15.43 9.95 1.94
N PHE A 12 -14.76 10.52 0.95
CA PHE A 12 -13.33 10.31 0.72
C PHE A 12 -12.60 11.65 0.82
N TYR A 13 -11.58 11.70 1.67
CA TYR A 13 -10.76 12.87 1.91
C TYR A 13 -9.33 12.55 1.47
N GLY A 14 -9.03 12.78 0.19
CA GLY A 14 -7.67 12.69 -0.34
C GLY A 14 -6.81 13.86 0.15
N HIS A 15 -5.49 13.67 0.19
CA HIS A 15 -4.54 14.71 0.65
C HIS A 15 -4.82 15.27 2.06
N VAL A 16 -5.44 14.46 2.92
CA VAL A 16 -5.66 14.78 4.33
C VAL A 16 -4.84 13.80 5.16
N ASN A 17 -3.76 14.29 5.77
CA ASN A 17 -2.85 13.44 6.53
C ASN A 17 -3.37 13.26 7.96
N VAL A 18 -3.58 12.01 8.38
CA VAL A 18 -3.90 11.70 9.77
C VAL A 18 -2.64 11.79 10.60
N THR A 19 -2.63 12.71 11.56
CA THR A 19 -1.50 13.00 12.42
C THR A 19 -1.60 12.31 13.76
N ASP A 20 -2.80 12.02 14.27
CA ASP A 20 -2.99 11.32 15.55
C ASP A 20 -4.35 10.62 15.67
N ILE A 21 -4.47 9.75 16.66
CA ILE A 21 -5.73 9.10 17.05
C ILE A 21 -6.14 9.66 18.41
N GLU A 22 -7.33 10.23 18.49
CA GLU A 22 -7.86 10.75 19.75
C GLU A 22 -8.53 9.62 20.54
N VAL A 23 -8.12 9.48 21.80
CA VAL A 23 -8.61 8.45 22.73
C VAL A 23 -9.00 9.11 24.05
N VAL A 24 -10.23 8.86 24.50
CA VAL A 24 -10.77 9.31 25.80
C VAL A 24 -11.28 8.09 26.54
N ASP A 25 -10.87 7.93 27.81
CA ASP A 25 -11.26 6.80 28.67
C ASP A 25 -11.09 5.42 28.01
N GLY A 26 -10.00 5.26 27.24
CA GLY A 26 -9.68 4.02 26.52
C GLY A 26 -10.51 3.76 25.26
N ARG A 27 -11.32 4.72 24.81
CA ARG A 27 -12.12 4.61 23.58
C ARG A 27 -11.71 5.66 22.56
N CYS A 28 -11.66 5.26 21.28
CA CYS A 28 -11.43 6.21 20.20
C CYS A 28 -12.62 7.18 20.08
N THR A 29 -12.31 8.46 19.90
CA THR A 29 -13.30 9.54 19.72
C THR A 29 -13.12 10.29 18.41
N GLY A 30 -12.02 10.05 17.69
CA GLY A 30 -11.76 10.63 16.38
C GLY A 30 -10.30 10.50 15.96
N VAL A 31 -10.00 11.16 14.84
CA VAL A 31 -8.63 11.32 14.33
C VAL A 31 -8.32 12.81 14.19
N LEU A 32 -7.06 13.15 14.46
CA LEU A 32 -6.51 14.46 14.18
C LEU A 32 -5.88 14.43 12.79
N THR A 33 -6.13 15.47 12.00
CA THR A 33 -5.57 15.62 10.66
C THR A 33 -4.97 17.01 10.48
N ASP A 34 -4.19 17.20 9.42
CA ASP A 34 -3.71 18.52 9.00
C ASP A 34 -4.84 19.46 8.50
N GLY A 35 -6.02 18.92 8.21
CA GLY A 35 -7.24 19.67 7.87
C GLY A 35 -8.22 19.85 9.03
N GLY A 36 -7.87 19.41 10.25
CA GLY A 36 -8.72 19.49 11.43
C GLY A 36 -9.18 18.12 11.95
N ARG A 37 -10.02 18.14 12.99
CA ARG A 37 -10.49 16.94 13.68
C ARG A 37 -11.65 16.29 12.92
N ILE A 38 -11.58 14.97 12.73
CA ILE A 38 -12.70 14.15 12.24
C ILE A 38 -13.17 13.27 13.40
N GLY A 39 -14.40 13.46 13.85
CA GLY A 39 -15.00 12.66 14.92
C GLY A 39 -15.36 11.25 14.43
N ALA A 40 -15.02 10.23 15.23
CA ALA A 40 -15.33 8.83 14.92
C ALA A 40 -15.40 7.99 16.20
N GLU A 41 -16.39 7.10 16.28
CA GLU A 41 -16.53 6.14 17.39
C GLU A 41 -15.65 4.90 17.19
N GLN A 42 -15.23 4.66 15.95
CA GLN A 42 -14.40 3.53 15.53
C GLN A 42 -13.43 4.00 14.44
N VAL A 43 -12.18 3.55 14.53
CA VAL A 43 -11.14 3.82 13.54
C VAL A 43 -10.54 2.49 13.08
N LEU A 44 -10.60 2.24 11.77
CA LEU A 44 -9.93 1.11 11.13
C LEU A 44 -8.60 1.59 10.52
N LEU A 45 -7.49 1.05 11.02
CA LEU A 45 -6.18 1.33 10.45
C LEU A 45 -5.93 0.46 9.22
N ALA A 46 -6.21 1.02 8.04
CA ALA A 46 -5.91 0.44 6.74
C ALA A 46 -4.63 1.03 6.12
N THR A 47 -3.62 1.32 6.95
CA THR A 47 -2.44 2.12 6.59
C THR A 47 -1.20 1.30 6.18
N ASN A 48 -1.37 0.01 5.83
CA ASN A 48 -0.32 -0.86 5.28
C ASN A 48 1.06 -0.70 5.98
N VAL A 49 2.10 -0.31 5.25
CA VAL A 49 3.48 -0.20 5.77
C VAL A 49 3.63 0.85 6.88
N TRP A 50 2.70 1.80 6.97
CA TRP A 50 2.65 2.82 8.02
C TRP A 50 1.84 2.39 9.26
N ALA A 51 1.35 1.15 9.31
CA ALA A 51 0.52 0.66 10.41
C ALA A 51 1.24 0.61 11.77
N SER A 52 2.56 0.80 11.82
CA SER A 52 3.32 0.95 13.07
C SER A 52 3.37 2.38 13.60
N VAL A 53 3.10 3.41 12.78
CA VAL A 53 3.38 4.82 13.13
C VAL A 53 2.28 5.42 14.02
N LEU A 54 1.01 5.36 13.58
CA LEU A 54 -0.12 5.94 14.32
C LEU A 54 -0.45 5.21 15.62
N PRO A 55 -0.61 3.86 15.65
CA PRO A 55 -0.98 3.19 16.90
C PRO A 55 0.10 3.31 17.99
N ALA A 56 1.38 3.50 17.62
CA ALA A 56 2.44 3.73 18.60
C ALA A 56 2.21 5.00 19.44
N LYS A 57 1.55 6.03 18.88
CA LYS A 57 1.21 7.28 19.59
C LYS A 57 0.21 7.07 20.73
N ILE A 58 -0.61 6.02 20.63
CA ILE A 58 -1.60 5.61 21.64
C ILE A 58 -1.16 4.36 22.42
N GLY A 59 0.14 4.04 22.40
CA GLY A 59 0.71 2.93 23.18
C GLY A 59 0.44 1.52 22.60
N LEU A 60 -0.09 1.42 21.38
CA LEU A 60 -0.31 0.14 20.70
C LEU A 60 0.88 -0.18 19.78
N ARG A 61 1.39 -1.41 19.86
CA ARG A 61 2.50 -1.88 19.02
C ARG A 61 2.01 -2.96 18.06
N PHE A 62 2.11 -2.70 16.76
CA PHE A 62 1.80 -3.69 15.73
C PHE A 62 3.08 -4.44 15.30
N PRO A 63 3.03 -5.79 15.15
CA PRO A 63 4.18 -6.59 14.74
C PRO A 63 4.35 -6.58 13.22
N ILE A 64 4.54 -5.38 12.64
CA ILE A 64 4.76 -5.18 11.20
C ILE A 64 6.01 -4.31 11.00
N LEU A 65 6.76 -4.61 9.93
CA LEU A 65 7.96 -3.88 9.54
C LEU A 65 7.91 -3.57 8.05
N GLY A 66 8.22 -2.32 7.68
CA GLY A 66 8.35 -1.93 6.30
C GLY A 66 9.66 -2.40 5.69
N VAL A 67 9.57 -2.98 4.51
CA VAL A 67 10.72 -3.40 3.71
C VAL A 67 10.51 -2.99 2.26
N GLU A 68 11.60 -2.64 1.60
CA GLU A 68 11.59 -2.39 0.17
C GLU A 68 11.70 -3.72 -0.60
N HIS A 69 11.08 -3.75 -1.78
CA HIS A 69 11.04 -4.91 -2.66
C HIS A 69 11.39 -4.51 -4.09
N GLN A 70 12.33 -5.22 -4.70
CA GLN A 70 12.77 -4.92 -6.06
C GLN A 70 11.75 -5.40 -7.09
N TYR A 71 11.39 -4.50 -8.01
CA TYR A 71 10.56 -4.81 -9.16
C TYR A 71 11.10 -4.09 -10.39
N VAL A 72 11.39 -4.84 -11.45
CA VAL A 72 11.87 -4.30 -12.73
C VAL A 72 10.93 -4.69 -13.85
N ILE A 73 10.88 -3.87 -14.90
CA ILE A 73 10.15 -4.17 -16.13
C ILE A 73 11.17 -4.20 -17.26
N THR A 74 11.11 -5.23 -18.10
CA THR A 74 11.99 -5.34 -19.27
C THR A 74 11.67 -4.27 -20.30
N GLU A 75 12.56 -4.09 -21.27
CA GLU A 75 12.16 -3.48 -22.54
C GLU A 75 11.09 -4.34 -23.25
N PRO A 76 10.33 -3.77 -24.20
CA PRO A 76 9.41 -4.54 -25.03
C PRO A 76 10.10 -5.72 -25.70
N LEU A 77 9.44 -6.86 -25.67
CA LEU A 77 9.89 -8.11 -26.29
C LEU A 77 9.18 -8.27 -27.63
N ALA A 78 9.95 -8.54 -28.69
CA ALA A 78 9.39 -8.72 -30.04
C ALA A 78 8.36 -9.85 -30.10
N GLU A 79 8.57 -10.90 -29.31
CA GLU A 79 7.69 -12.06 -29.17
C GLU A 79 6.32 -11.70 -28.58
N LEU A 80 6.23 -10.58 -27.87
CA LEU A 80 5.00 -10.10 -27.24
C LEU A 80 4.43 -8.85 -27.94
N ALA A 81 4.97 -8.43 -29.09
CA ALA A 81 4.54 -7.21 -29.77
C ALA A 81 3.02 -7.18 -30.07
N ALA A 82 2.41 -8.34 -30.32
CA ALA A 82 0.97 -8.47 -30.55
C ALA A 82 0.12 -8.25 -29.29
N ASP A 83 0.71 -8.35 -28.10
CA ASP A 83 0.05 -8.22 -26.81
C ASP A 83 0.24 -6.82 -26.19
N LYS A 84 0.87 -5.86 -26.90
CA LYS A 84 1.22 -4.52 -26.40
C LYS A 84 0.07 -3.77 -25.71
N ASP A 85 -1.12 -3.83 -26.29
CA ASP A 85 -2.31 -3.13 -25.79
C ASP A 85 -3.14 -3.98 -24.81
N LEU A 86 -2.68 -5.21 -24.51
CA LEU A 86 -3.30 -6.06 -23.50
C LEU A 86 -2.75 -5.74 -22.12
N TYR A 87 -3.61 -5.85 -21.10
CA TYR A 87 -3.15 -5.73 -19.72
C TYR A 87 -2.29 -6.93 -19.31
N VAL A 88 -2.78 -8.14 -19.58
CA VAL A 88 -2.10 -9.41 -19.31
C VAL A 88 -2.79 -10.51 -20.13
N LYS A 89 -2.01 -11.47 -20.65
CA LYS A 89 -2.51 -12.68 -21.32
C LYS A 89 -1.94 -13.94 -20.70
N HIS A 90 -0.65 -13.91 -20.34
CA HIS A 90 0.02 -15.04 -19.70
C HIS A 90 -0.33 -15.14 -18.20
N PRO A 91 -0.37 -16.36 -17.64
CA PRO A 91 -0.53 -16.54 -16.21
C PRO A 91 0.68 -15.97 -15.45
N ILE A 92 0.45 -15.57 -14.19
CA ILE A 92 1.56 -15.22 -13.30
C ILE A 92 2.42 -16.46 -13.03
N VAL A 93 3.74 -16.28 -13.02
CA VAL A 93 4.70 -17.37 -12.78
C VAL A 93 5.45 -17.09 -11.48
N ARG A 94 5.63 -18.12 -10.66
CA ARG A 94 6.51 -18.09 -9.49
C ARG A 94 7.68 -19.05 -9.72
N HIS A 95 8.89 -18.54 -9.62
CA HIS A 95 10.11 -19.34 -9.58
C HIS A 95 10.68 -19.29 -8.17
N GLN A 96 10.06 -20.06 -7.27
CA GLN A 96 10.30 -19.96 -5.83
C GLN A 96 11.73 -20.35 -5.44
N ASP A 97 12.36 -21.29 -6.14
CA ASP A 97 13.76 -21.70 -5.91
C ASP A 97 14.76 -20.55 -6.09
N PHE A 98 14.38 -19.51 -6.83
CA PHE A 98 15.17 -18.29 -7.04
C PHE A 98 14.51 -17.06 -6.43
N SER A 99 13.54 -17.27 -5.54
CA SER A 99 12.76 -16.23 -4.87
C SER A 99 12.15 -15.21 -5.83
N GLY A 100 11.79 -15.65 -7.04
CA GLY A 100 11.35 -14.80 -8.14
C GLY A 100 9.88 -14.98 -8.50
N TYR A 101 9.27 -13.94 -9.05
CA TYR A 101 7.98 -14.01 -9.72
C TYR A 101 7.94 -13.09 -10.94
N TYR A 102 7.08 -13.46 -11.89
CA TYR A 102 6.99 -12.84 -13.20
C TYR A 102 5.53 -12.59 -13.55
N ARG A 103 5.25 -11.46 -14.19
CA ARG A 103 3.97 -11.18 -14.83
C ARG A 103 4.18 -10.42 -16.12
N GLN A 104 3.32 -10.68 -17.10
CA GLN A 104 3.28 -9.87 -18.32
C GLN A 104 2.73 -8.48 -18.01
N HIS A 105 3.28 -7.50 -18.72
CA HIS A 105 2.79 -6.12 -18.82
C HIS A 105 2.77 -5.77 -20.31
N GLY A 106 1.65 -6.02 -20.99
CA GLY A 106 1.56 -5.86 -22.45
C GLY A 106 2.64 -6.64 -23.18
N ASP A 107 3.55 -5.92 -23.85
CA ASP A 107 4.67 -6.47 -24.60
C ASP A 107 5.96 -6.66 -23.78
N ALA A 108 5.93 -6.47 -22.46
CA ALA A 108 7.08 -6.62 -21.57
C ALA A 108 6.81 -7.60 -20.41
N TYR A 109 7.86 -7.91 -19.65
CA TYR A 109 7.74 -8.65 -18.39
C TYR A 109 8.14 -7.81 -17.18
N GLY A 110 7.31 -7.87 -16.15
CA GLY A 110 7.66 -7.47 -14.80
C GLY A 110 8.29 -8.61 -14.03
N ILE A 111 9.39 -8.33 -13.34
CA ILE A 111 10.19 -9.28 -12.57
C ILE A 111 10.30 -8.74 -11.15
N GLY A 112 9.73 -9.47 -10.19
CA GLY A 112 9.97 -9.23 -8.77
C GLY A 112 10.88 -10.32 -8.21
N ASN A 113 11.83 -9.93 -7.36
CA ASN A 113 12.78 -10.88 -6.80
C ASN A 113 13.08 -10.56 -5.34
N TYR A 114 12.97 -11.55 -4.46
CA TYR A 114 13.26 -11.40 -3.02
C TYR A 114 14.68 -11.83 -2.63
N ARG A 115 15.51 -12.24 -3.60
CA ARG A 115 16.89 -12.73 -3.40
C ARG A 115 17.88 -11.56 -3.30
N HIS A 116 17.60 -10.63 -2.41
CA HIS A 116 18.47 -9.51 -2.07
C HIS A 116 18.54 -9.33 -0.55
N LYS A 117 19.49 -8.52 -0.07
CA LYS A 117 19.55 -8.13 1.34
C LYS A 117 18.23 -7.42 1.71
N SER A 118 17.71 -7.68 2.90
CA SER A 118 16.58 -6.90 3.42
C SER A 118 16.94 -5.42 3.48
N MET A 119 16.10 -4.60 2.85
CA MET A 119 16.21 -3.15 2.82
C MET A 119 15.08 -2.60 3.70
N LEU A 120 15.44 -2.18 4.90
CA LEU A 120 14.46 -1.69 5.86
C LEU A 120 13.99 -0.30 5.45
N PHE A 121 12.68 -0.10 5.45
CA PHE A 121 12.09 1.22 5.26
C PHE A 121 12.09 1.93 6.62
N GLU A 122 12.82 3.04 6.72
CA GLU A 122 12.98 3.76 8.00
C GLU A 122 11.79 4.65 8.37
N GLY A 123 10.69 4.63 7.62
CA GLY A 123 9.40 5.17 8.09
C GLY A 123 9.36 6.68 8.36
N GLY A 124 10.43 7.41 8.02
CA GLY A 124 10.59 8.85 8.31
C GLY A 124 9.57 9.76 7.60
N TYR A 125 8.71 9.20 6.76
CA TYR A 125 7.66 9.92 6.07
C TYR A 125 6.37 9.09 5.96
N VAL A 126 5.31 9.57 6.60
CA VAL A 126 3.92 9.14 6.36
C VAL A 126 3.38 10.08 5.28
N GLY A 127 3.12 9.57 4.07
CA GLY A 127 2.47 10.35 3.01
C GLY A 127 3.09 10.29 1.60
N ALA A 128 3.83 9.24 1.24
CA ALA A 128 4.16 8.99 -0.17
C ALA A 128 2.95 8.39 -0.91
#